data_AF-A0A952LZM8-F1
#
_entry.id   AF-A0A952LZM8-F1
#
_cell.length_a   1.000
_cell.length_b   1.000
_cell.length_c   1.000
_cell.angle_alpha   90.00
_cell.angle_beta   90.00
_cell.angle_gamma   90.00
#
_symmetry.space_group_name_H-M   'P 1'
#
loop_
_entity.id
_entity.type
_entity.pdbx_description
1 polymer ?
#
loop_
_entity_poly.entity_id
_entity_poly.type
_entity_poly.pdbx_seq_one_letter_code
_entity_poly.pdbx_strand_id
1 'polypeptide(L)'
;LGTREQEEFAEALYNMLHGKQQQGFEAQVELLRRKKLAKWTLLTVIPSYSKPKRDLLIKPSTVKLIIDKLELDLEYKPQPTWNFYSKYRTQINSMRKLVDPTLAPSNTAFCGFLMSEL
;
A
#
# COMPACT_ATOMS: atom_id res chain seq x y z
N LEU A 1 18.09 -5.19 14.21
CA LEU A 1 18.41 -3.80 13.82
C LEU A 1 19.27 -3.25 14.94
N GLY A 2 20.37 -2.56 14.63
CA GLY A 2 21.06 -1.76 15.65
C GLY A 2 20.18 -0.57 16.06
N THR A 3 20.43 0.04 17.24
CA THR A 3 19.61 1.16 17.77
C THR A 3 19.36 2.25 16.74
N ARG A 4 20.41 2.64 15.99
CA ARG A 4 20.31 3.63 14.91
C ARG A 4 19.39 3.20 13.76
N GLU A 5 19.44 1.94 13.32
CA GLU A 5 18.55 1.46 12.25
C GLU A 5 17.08 1.42 12.72
N GLN A 6 16.84 1.19 14.02
CA GLN A 6 15.50 1.24 14.61
C GLN A 6 14.96 2.67 14.63
N GLU A 7 15.80 3.64 15.01
CA GLU A 7 15.46 5.07 14.97
C GLU A 7 15.17 5.55 13.55
N GLU A 8 16.05 5.21 12.59
CA GLU A 8 15.85 5.52 11.16
C GLU A 8 14.53 4.93 10.64
N PHE A 9 14.20 3.70 11.01
CA PHE A 9 12.94 3.07 10.61
C PHE A 9 11.73 3.72 11.28
N ALA A 10 11.82 4.03 12.57
CA ALA A 10 10.75 4.70 13.31
C ALA A 10 10.44 6.09 12.73
N GLU A 11 11.47 6.87 12.39
CA GLU A 11 11.32 8.17 11.73
C GLU A 11 10.71 8.03 10.34
N ALA A 12 11.16 7.05 9.55
CA ALA A 12 10.61 6.79 8.22
C ALA A 12 9.12 6.37 8.29
N LEU A 13 8.76 5.55 9.27
CA LEU A 13 7.36 5.18 9.53
C LEU A 13 6.53 6.38 10.00
N TYR A 14 7.07 7.21 10.90
CA TYR A 14 6.40 8.43 11.34
C TYR A 14 6.12 9.35 10.15
N ASN A 15 7.10 9.58 9.27
CA ASN A 15 6.94 10.36 8.05
C ASN A 15 5.90 9.76 7.10
N MET A 16 5.80 8.43 7.02
CA MET A 16 4.77 7.74 6.23
C MET A 16 3.36 7.94 6.79
N LEU A 17 3.19 8.02 8.11
CA LEU A 17 1.88 8.11 8.74
C LEU A 17 1.40 9.57 8.93
N HIS A 18 2.32 10.47 9.28
CA HIS A 18 2.03 11.82 9.76
C HIS A 18 2.79 12.93 9.04
N GLY A 19 3.92 12.63 8.41
CA GLY A 19 4.77 13.63 7.75
C GLY A 19 4.69 13.57 6.22
N LYS A 20 5.85 13.75 5.57
CA LYS A 20 5.99 13.67 4.12
C LYS A 20 5.92 12.21 3.67
N GLN A 21 4.72 11.77 3.34
CA GLN A 21 4.41 10.36 3.12
C GLN A 21 5.32 9.67 2.09
N GLN A 22 5.62 10.32 0.97
CA GLN A 22 6.53 9.78 -0.05
C GLN A 22 7.93 9.52 0.51
N GLN A 23 8.49 10.50 1.21
CA GLN A 23 9.83 10.39 1.79
C GLN A 23 9.88 9.27 2.84
N GLY A 24 8.85 9.16 3.68
CA GLY A 24 8.73 8.08 4.65
C GLY A 24 8.61 6.69 4.00
N PHE A 25 7.89 6.58 2.88
CA PHE A 25 7.79 5.33 2.12
C PHE A 25 9.14 4.94 1.50
N GLU A 26 9.77 5.86 0.77
CA GLU A 26 11.04 5.62 0.08
C GLU A 26 12.18 5.33 1.06
N ALA A 27 12.22 6.02 2.20
CA ALA A 27 13.15 5.71 3.28
C ALA A 27 12.94 4.29 3.83
N GLN A 28 11.71 3.88 4.13
CA GLN A 28 11.44 2.50 4.57
C GLN A 28 11.86 1.46 3.52
N VAL A 29 11.61 1.72 2.23
CA VAL A 29 12.04 0.85 1.14
C VAL A 29 13.56 0.67 1.17
N GLU A 30 14.32 1.76 1.27
CA GLU A 30 15.78 1.69 1.24
C GLU A 30 16.32 0.95 2.48
N LEU A 31 15.82 1.29 3.67
CA LEU A 31 16.21 0.62 4.92
C LEU A 31 15.99 -0.90 4.84
N LEU A 32 14.79 -1.32 4.41
CA LEU A 32 14.41 -2.73 4.35
C LEU A 32 15.09 -3.48 3.20
N ARG A 33 15.40 -2.82 2.07
CA ARG A 33 16.09 -3.44 0.93
C ARG A 33 17.47 -3.94 1.31
N ARG A 34 18.19 -3.21 2.18
CA ARG A 34 19.51 -3.61 2.74
C ARG A 34 19.48 -4.99 3.41
N LYS A 35 18.31 -5.43 3.89
CA LYS A 35 18.10 -6.74 4.54
C LYS A 35 17.21 -7.70 3.71
N LYS A 36 16.92 -7.38 2.44
CA LYS A 36 15.99 -8.15 1.58
C LYS A 36 14.56 -8.25 2.13
N LEU A 37 14.12 -7.23 2.88
CA LEU A 37 12.80 -7.14 3.52
C LEU A 37 11.89 -6.08 2.89
N ALA A 38 12.29 -5.44 1.79
CA ALA A 38 11.46 -4.47 1.08
C ALA A 38 10.30 -5.16 0.34
N LYS A 39 9.31 -5.63 1.10
CA LYS A 39 8.11 -6.31 0.61
C LYS A 39 6.92 -5.37 0.72
N TRP A 40 6.05 -5.38 -0.30
CA TRP A 40 4.83 -4.60 -0.32
C TRP A 40 3.98 -4.74 0.95
N THR A 41 3.78 -5.96 1.44
CA THR A 41 2.97 -6.23 2.64
C THR A 41 3.57 -5.59 3.88
N LEU A 42 4.89 -5.64 4.07
CA LEU A 42 5.57 -5.04 5.22
C LEU A 42 5.47 -3.52 5.22
N LEU A 43 5.61 -2.89 4.05
CA LEU A 43 5.53 -1.43 3.92
C LEU A 43 4.12 -0.87 4.06
N THR A 44 3.10 -1.69 3.78
CA THR A 44 1.72 -1.20 3.65
C THR A 44 0.79 -1.66 4.76
N VAL A 45 1.18 -2.66 5.56
CA VAL A 45 0.35 -3.14 6.67
C VAL A 45 0.05 -2.03 7.68
N ILE A 46 1.05 -1.34 8.23
CA ILE A 46 0.82 -0.32 9.27
C ILE A 46 -0.04 0.86 8.74
N PRO A 47 0.28 1.48 7.59
CA PRO A 47 -0.57 2.53 7.01
C PRO A 47 -2.02 2.06 6.77
N SER A 48 -2.21 0.82 6.32
CA SER A 48 -3.56 0.30 6.07
C SER A 48 -4.42 0.19 7.33
N TYR A 49 -3.84 -0.11 8.49
CA TYR A 49 -4.56 -0.10 9.77
C TYR A 49 -4.72 1.32 10.34
N SER A 50 -3.73 2.19 10.14
CA SER A 50 -3.80 3.58 10.62
C SER A 50 -4.88 4.39 9.90
N LYS A 51 -5.03 4.22 8.57
CA LYS A 51 -5.98 4.96 7.74
C LYS A 51 -6.73 4.02 6.79
N PRO A 52 -7.63 3.16 7.30
CA PRO A 52 -8.22 2.04 6.55
C PRO A 52 -9.14 2.45 5.40
N LYS A 53 -9.64 3.69 5.39
CA LYS A 53 -10.43 4.26 4.28
C LYS A 53 -9.58 5.07 3.29
N ARG A 54 -8.25 5.07 3.42
CA ARG A 54 -7.37 5.87 2.55
C ARG A 54 -6.24 5.03 2.00
N ASP A 55 -5.53 4.35 2.88
CA ASP A 55 -4.35 3.57 2.55
C ASP A 55 -4.73 2.12 2.25
N LEU A 56 -3.85 1.40 1.55
CA LEU A 56 -4.09 0.04 1.06
C LEU A 56 -3.13 -0.93 1.70
N LEU A 57 -3.59 -2.16 1.98
CA LEU A 57 -2.71 -3.31 2.13
C LEU A 57 -2.46 -3.94 0.75
N ILE A 58 -1.20 -3.94 0.29
CA ILE A 58 -0.85 -4.53 -1.01
C ILE A 58 -0.46 -5.99 -0.84
N LYS A 59 -1.33 -6.88 -1.35
CA LYS A 59 -1.01 -8.29 -1.62
C LYS A 59 -0.74 -8.47 -3.11
N PRO A 60 0.46 -8.95 -3.53
CA PRO A 60 0.82 -9.05 -4.95
C PRO A 60 -0.19 -9.76 -5.84
N SER A 61 -0.72 -10.91 -5.41
CA SER A 61 -1.71 -11.68 -6.19
C SER A 61 -3.00 -10.90 -6.39
N THR A 62 -3.55 -10.31 -5.32
CA THR A 62 -4.77 -9.50 -5.37
C THR A 62 -4.61 -8.28 -6.28
N VAL A 63 -3.47 -7.58 -6.20
CA VAL A 63 -3.23 -6.40 -7.04
C VAL A 63 -3.11 -6.78 -8.51
N LYS A 64 -2.40 -7.86 -8.84
CA LYS A 64 -2.31 -8.34 -10.23
C LYS A 64 -3.68 -8.71 -10.80
N LEU A 65 -4.49 -9.43 -10.02
CA LEU A 65 -5.85 -9.81 -10.41
C LEU A 65 -6.71 -8.57 -10.72
N ILE A 66 -6.71 -7.58 -9.82
CA ILE A 66 -7.51 -6.36 -9.99
C ILE A 66 -7.04 -5.54 -11.20
N ILE A 67 -5.73 -5.41 -11.41
CA ILE A 67 -5.18 -4.70 -12.57
C ILE A 67 -5.63 -5.36 -13.87
N ASP A 68 -5.51 -6.70 -13.94
CA ASP A 68 -5.87 -7.48 -15.12
C ASP A 68 -7.38 -7.41 -15.41
N LYS A 69 -8.21 -7.70 -14.41
CA LYS A 69 -9.67 -7.80 -14.55
C LYS A 69 -10.36 -6.48 -14.81
N LEU A 70 -9.81 -5.38 -14.30
CA LEU A 70 -10.37 -4.03 -14.49
C LEU A 70 -9.60 -3.23 -15.53
N GLU A 71 -8.67 -3.88 -16.26
CA GLU A 71 -7.87 -3.28 -17.34
C GLU A 71 -7.20 -1.95 -16.92
N LEU A 72 -6.65 -1.92 -15.70
CA LEU A 72 -6.03 -0.71 -15.17
C LEU A 72 -4.69 -0.46 -15.89
N ASP A 73 -4.45 0.78 -16.32
CA ASP A 73 -3.16 1.23 -16.86
C ASP A 73 -2.10 1.37 -15.74
N LEU A 74 -1.69 0.23 -15.19
CA LEU A 74 -0.74 0.10 -14.10
C LEU A 74 0.15 -1.14 -14.30
N GLU A 75 1.46 -0.94 -14.32
CA GLU A 75 2.42 -2.04 -14.37
C GLU A 75 2.82 -2.47 -12.95
N TYR A 76 2.45 -3.69 -12.54
CA TYR A 76 2.90 -4.24 -11.26
C TYR A 76 4.38 -4.63 -11.29
N LYS A 77 5.15 -4.17 -10.29
CA LYS A 77 6.54 -4.60 -10.06
C LYS A 77 6.72 -5.17 -8.65
N PRO A 78 7.53 -6.23 -8.46
CA PRO A 78 7.83 -6.78 -7.13
C PRO A 78 8.49 -5.77 -6.20
N GLN A 79 9.37 -4.91 -6.73
CA GLN A 79 10.03 -3.86 -5.96
C GLN A 79 9.03 -2.74 -5.61
N PRO A 80 8.84 -2.43 -4.31
CA PRO A 80 7.95 -1.36 -3.91
C PRO A 80 8.43 0.01 -4.36
N THR A 81 7.52 0.80 -4.94
CA THR A 81 7.77 2.19 -5.33
C THR A 81 6.62 3.09 -4.90
N TRP A 82 6.94 4.33 -4.55
CA TRP A 82 5.92 5.31 -4.20
C TRP A 82 4.95 5.59 -5.36
N ASN A 83 5.48 5.72 -6.57
CA ASN A 83 4.70 6.00 -7.77
C ASN A 83 3.62 4.92 -8.02
N PHE A 84 3.95 3.64 -7.89
CA PHE A 84 2.95 2.58 -8.02
C PHE A 84 1.93 2.64 -6.87
N TYR A 85 2.40 2.78 -5.62
CA TYR A 85 1.53 2.84 -4.44
C TYR A 85 0.51 3.97 -4.55
N SER A 86 0.96 5.18 -4.90
CA SER A 86 0.12 6.36 -4.97
C SER A 86 -0.93 6.25 -6.07
N LYS A 87 -0.55 5.80 -7.27
CA LYS A 87 -1.47 5.59 -8.40
C LYS A 87 -2.50 4.51 -8.09
N TYR A 88 -2.06 3.34 -7.62
CA TYR A 88 -2.98 2.23 -7.29
C TYR A 88 -3.94 2.62 -6.16
N ARG A 89 -3.45 3.33 -5.12
CA ARG A 89 -4.28 3.89 -4.05
C ARG A 89 -5.33 4.87 -4.58
N THR A 90 -4.96 5.74 -5.51
CA THR A 90 -5.90 6.67 -6.13
C THR A 90 -6.99 5.92 -6.88
N GLN A 91 -6.64 4.92 -7.71
CA GLN A 91 -7.62 4.12 -8.45
C GLN A 91 -8.62 3.42 -7.51
N ILE A 92 -8.12 2.72 -6.49
CA ILE A 92 -9.00 2.01 -5.53
C ILE A 92 -9.90 2.99 -4.77
N ASN A 93 -9.36 4.12 -4.30
CA ASN A 93 -10.16 5.13 -3.59
C ASN A 93 -11.21 5.80 -4.51
N SER A 94 -10.93 5.94 -5.80
CA SER A 94 -11.89 6.45 -6.78
C SER A 94 -13.01 5.44 -7.03
N MET A 95 -12.68 4.17 -7.28
CA MET A 95 -13.67 3.10 -7.47
C MET A 95 -14.56 2.92 -6.25
N ARG A 96 -14.01 3.05 -5.05
CA ARG A 96 -14.77 2.96 -3.81
C ARG A 96 -15.92 3.98 -3.73
N LYS A 97 -15.76 5.16 -4.34
CA LYS A 97 -16.81 6.19 -4.35
C LYS A 97 -17.97 5.84 -5.29
N LEU A 98 -17.81 4.83 -6.14
CA LEU A 98 -18.81 4.40 -7.13
C LEU A 98 -19.66 3.23 -6.64
N VAL A 99 -19.36 2.66 -5.47
CA VAL A 99 -20.05 1.50 -4.91
C VAL A 99 -20.79 1.87 -3.62
N ASP A 100 -21.74 1.03 -3.23
CA ASP A 100 -22.43 1.17 -1.95
C ASP A 100 -21.41 1.11 -0.78
N PRO A 101 -21.48 2.02 0.21
CA PRO A 101 -20.56 2.04 1.34
C PRO A 101 -20.48 0.72 2.13
N THR A 102 -21.53 -0.10 2.11
CA THR A 102 -21.56 -1.42 2.77
C THR A 102 -20.62 -2.43 2.11
N LEU A 103 -20.35 -2.29 0.81
CA LEU A 103 -19.39 -3.12 0.06
C LEU A 103 -17.94 -2.69 0.29
N ALA A 104 -17.73 -1.48 0.83
CA ALA A 104 -16.40 -0.91 0.99
C ALA A 104 -16.19 -0.15 2.32
N PRO A 105 -16.41 -0.78 3.48
CA PRO A 105 -16.21 -0.15 4.78
C PRO A 105 -14.74 0.23 5.04
N SER A 106 -13.81 -0.46 4.38
CA SER A 106 -12.38 -0.15 4.31
C SER A 106 -11.81 -0.56 2.96
N ASN A 107 -10.61 -0.09 2.64
CA ASN A 107 -9.88 -0.51 1.45
C ASN A 107 -9.52 -2.00 1.46
N THR A 108 -9.20 -2.57 2.63
CA THR A 108 -8.94 -4.01 2.75
C THR A 108 -10.19 -4.82 2.47
N ALA A 109 -11.35 -4.39 3.00
CA ALA A 109 -12.63 -5.04 2.72
C ALA A 109 -13.00 -4.94 1.24
N PHE A 110 -12.84 -3.76 0.64
CA PHE A 110 -13.14 -3.53 -0.77
C PHE A 110 -12.24 -4.36 -1.71
N CYS A 111 -10.93 -4.40 -1.48
CA CYS A 111 -10.04 -5.29 -2.24
C CYS A 111 -10.37 -6.78 -2.03
N GLY A 112 -10.88 -7.14 -0.85
CA GLY A 112 -11.39 -8.49 -0.57
C GLY A 112 -12.63 -8.82 -1.39
N PHE A 113 -13.59 -7.90 -1.44
CA PHE A 113 -14.78 -7.99 -2.29
C PHE A 113 -14.39 -8.16 -3.77
N LEU A 114 -13.53 -7.29 -4.29
CA LEU A 114 -13.05 -7.39 -5.68
C LEU A 114 -12.36 -8.72 -5.97
N MET A 115 -11.71 -9.35 -4.99
CA MET A 115 -11.08 -10.66 -5.18
C MET A 115 -12.09 -11.81 -5.21
N SER A 116 -13.24 -11.68 -4.55
CA SER A 116 -14.28 -12.71 -4.54
C SER A 116 -15.15 -12.67 -5.80
N GLU A 117 -15.34 -11.48 -6.37
CA GLU A 117 -16.31 -11.24 -7.46
C GLU A 117 -15.68 -11.13 -8.86
N LEU A 118 -14.34 -11.02 -8.99
CA LEU A 118 -13.62 -10.86 -10.28
C LEU A 118 -12.96 -12.14 -10.79
#